data_AF-A0A7D5XIY5-F1
#
_entry.id   AF-A0A7D5XIY5-F1
#
_cell.length_a   1.000
_cell.length_b   1.000
_cell.length_c   1.000
_cell.angle_alpha   90.00
_cell.angle_beta   90.00
_cell.angle_gamma   90.00
#
_symmetry.space_group_name_H-M   'P 1'
#
loop_
_entity.id
_entity.type
_entity.pdbx_description
1 polymer ?
#
loop_
_entity_poly.entity_id
_entity_poly.type
_entity_poly.pdbx_seq_one_letter_code
_entity_poly.pdbx_strand_id
1 'polypeptide(L)' 'MYICWKCKKTIKELDESFVRCPYCGCRVLFKERQPIAKEVKAD' A
#
# COMPACT_ATOMS: atom_id res chain seq x y z
N MET A 1 -5.56 -2.03 2.19
CA MET A 1 -4.36 -1.87 3.04
C MET A 1 -3.26 -1.21 2.22
N TYR A 2 -2.41 -0.43 2.87
CA TYR A 2 -1.28 0.22 2.22
C TYR A 2 0.03 -0.41 2.66
N ILE A 3 1.03 -0.46 1.79
CA ILE A 3 2.36 -0.99 2.07
C ILE A 3 3.35 0.14 1.88
N CYS A 4 4.18 0.41 2.89
CA CYS A 4 5.23 1.42 2.74
C CYS A 4 6.35 0.92 1.83
N TRP A 5 6.81 1.75 0.89
CA TRP A 5 7.91 1.41 -0.01
C TRP A 5 9.22 1.07 0.72
N LYS A 6 9.54 1.80 1.80
CA LYS A 6 10.83 1.65 2.50
C LYS A 6 10.80 0.53 3.54
N CYS A 7 9.89 0.59 4.51
CA CYS A 7 9.85 -0.38 5.61
C CYS A 7 9.03 -1.65 5.29
N LYS A 8 8.34 -1.68 4.14
CA LYS A 8 7.48 -2.79 3.70
C LYS A 8 6.39 -3.22 4.69
N LYS A 9 6.13 -2.42 5.72
CA LYS A 9 5.07 -2.67 6.70
C LYS A 9 3.70 -2.34 6.10
N THR A 10 2.73 -3.17 6.46
CA THR A 10 1.33 -2.99 6.10
C THR A 10 0.68 -2.00 7.07
N ILE A 11 0.10 -0.94 6.52
CA ILE A 11 -0.61 0.13 7.21
C ILE A 11 -2.10 -0.05 6.88
N LYS A 12 -2.92 -0.27 7.91
CA LYS A 12 -4.36 -0.47 7.74
C LYS A 12 -5.12 0.86 7.64
N GLU A 13 -4.70 1.84 8.43
CA GLU A 13 -5.33 3.15 8.55
C GLU A 13 -4.28 4.24 8.34
N LEU A 14 -4.61 5.21 7.49
CA LEU A 14 -3.85 6.43 7.28
C LEU A 14 -4.72 7.58 7.76
N ASP A 15 -4.11 8.53 8.47
CA ASP A 15 -4.78 9.80 8.75
C ASP A 15 -5.09 10.53 7.43
N GLU A 16 -6.33 10.99 7.26
CA GLU A 16 -6.80 11.70 6.06
C GLU A 16 -5.95 12.95 5.75
N SER A 17 -5.37 13.55 6.79
CA SER A 17 -4.57 14.77 6.72
C SER A 17 -3.13 14.54 6.22
N PHE A 18 -2.55 13.35 6.38
CA PHE A 18 -1.15 13.10 6.07
C PHE A 18 -0.87 11.70 5.53
N VAL A 19 -0.37 11.66 4.29
CA VAL A 19 0.18 10.45 3.67
C VAL A 19 1.61 10.23 4.16
N ARG A 20 1.77 9.74 5.40
CA ARG A 20 3.07 9.33 5.97
C ARG A 20 2.97 7.95 6.60
N CYS A 21 4.01 7.14 6.38
CA CYS A 21 4.15 5.89 7.11
C CYS A 21 4.44 6.18 8.59
N PRO A 22 3.65 5.63 9.55
CA PRO A 22 3.84 5.85 10.98
C PRO A 22 5.15 5.26 11.53
N TYR A 23 5.79 4.35 10.79
CA TYR A 23 7.00 3.67 11.25
C TYR A 23 8.31 4.30 10.76
N CYS A 24 8.32 4.91 9.57
CA CYS A 24 9.56 5.39 8.94
C CYS A 24 9.46 6.79 8.32
N GLY A 25 8.28 7.43 8.39
CA GLY A 25 8.07 8.79 7.88
C GLY A 25 8.05 8.91 6.34
N CYS A 26 8.25 7.82 5.60
CA CYS A 26 8.16 7.85 4.13
C CYS A 26 6.75 8.19 3.66
N ARG A 27 6.67 8.97 2.56
CA ARG A 27 5.42 9.46 1.96
C ARG A 27 4.92 8.62 0.78
N VAL A 28 5.65 7.56 0.43
CA VAL A 28 5.30 6.68 -0.70
C VAL A 28 4.72 5.38 -0.14
N LEU A 29 3.46 5.13 -0.51
CA LEU A 29 2.67 3.98 -0.07
C LEU A 29 2.03 3.31 -1.28
N PHE A 30 2.06 1.98 -1.33
CA PHE A 30 1.39 1.18 -2.36
C PHE A 30 0.10 0.60 -1.83
N LYS A 31 -0.93 0.53 -2.68
CA LYS A 31 -2.14 -0.22 -2.35
C LYS A 31 -1.85 -1.71 -2.49
N GLU A 32 -2.22 -2.48 -1.47
CA GLU A 32 -2.13 -3.94 -1.52
C GLU A 32 -3.01 -4.49 -2.64
N ARG A 33 -2.48 -5.49 -3.35
CA ARG A 33 -3.21 -6.16 -4.41
C ARG A 33 -4.41 -6.90 -3.80
N GLN A 34 -5.58 -6.73 -4.40
CA GLN A 34 -6.75 -7.50 -3.98
C GLN A 34 -6.50 -9.00 -4.22
N PRO A 35 -6.97 -9.89 -3.33
CA PRO A 35 -6.75 -11.33 -3.45
C PRO A 35 -7.56 -11.99 -4.58
N ILE A 36 -8.27 -11.19 -5.38
CA ILE A 36 -9.05 -11.65 -6.53
C ILE A 36 -8.11 -11.92 -7.71
N ALA A 37 -8.19 -13.14 -8.24
CA ALA A 37 -7.56 -13.49 -9.50
C ALA A 37 -8.23 -12.68 -10.63
N LYS A 38 -7.40 -12.03 -11.45
CA LYS A 38 -7.87 -11.37 -12.67
C LYS A 38 -7.66 -12.33 -13.82
N GLU A 39 -8.70 -12.57 -14.61
CA GLU A 39 -8.57 -13.22 -15.91
C GLU A 39 -7.87 -12.26 -16.87
N VAL A 40 -6.77 -12.71 -17.47
CA VAL A 40 -6.00 -11.96 -18.45
C VAL A 40 -5.96 -12.79 -19.72
N LYS A 41 -6.40 -12.24 -20.84
CA LYS A 41 -6.26 -12.89 -22.15
C LYS A 41 -4.79 -12.83 -22.56
N ALA A 42 -4.24 -13.95 -22.99
CA ALA A 42 -2.97 -13.98 -23.71
C ALA A 42 -3.26 -13.67 -25.19
N ASP A 43 -2.49 -12.75 -25.75
CA ASP A 43 -2.50 -12.42 -27.19
C ASP A 43 -1.75 -13.51 -27.98
#